data_AF-A0A836TPY6-F1
#
_entry.id   AF-A0A836TPY6-F1
#
_cell.length_a   1.000
_cell.length_b   1.000
_cell.length_c   1.000
_cell.angle_alpha   90.00
_cell.angle_beta   90.00
_cell.angle_gamma   90.00
#
_symmetry.space_group_name_H-M   'P 1'
#
loop_
_entity.id
_entity.type
_entity.pdbx_description
1 polymer ?
#
loop_
_entity_poly.entity_id
_entity_poly.type
_entity_poly.pdbx_seq_one_letter_code
_entity_poly.pdbx_strand_id
1 'polypeptide(L)' 'MFAVHYVGQFEHTTTQFSPDIDNQLTWQLLNYWQDCRGDRDLPTLSDIDSDAIGQLWPHCFILDTRNAHSFPYFH' A
#
# COMPACT_ATOMS: atom_id res chain seq x y z
N MET A 1 -17.69 23.41 1.50
CA MET A 1 -18.26 22.81 0.28
C MET A 1 -17.23 23.01 -0.82
N PHE A 2 -16.46 21.97 -1.16
CA PHE A 2 -15.49 22.03 -2.25
C PHE A 2 -15.75 20.83 -3.16
N ALA A 3 -16.09 21.14 -4.41
CA ALA A 3 -16.28 20.17 -5.48
C ALA A 3 -14.92 19.87 -6.10
N VAL A 4 -14.55 18.58 -6.16
CA VAL A 4 -13.41 18.13 -6.95
C VAL A 4 -13.97 17.47 -8.20
N HIS A 5 -13.95 18.21 -9.30
CA HIS A 5 -14.19 17.66 -10.63
C HIS A 5 -12.96 16.84 -11.04
N TYR A 6 -13.09 15.51 -11.06
CA TYR A 6 -12.17 14.66 -11.81
C TYR A 6 -12.79 14.38 -13.18
N VAL A 7 -12.38 15.17 -14.18
CA VAL A 7 -12.51 14.79 -15.59
C VAL A 7 -11.19 14.14 -15.99
N GLY A 8 -11.20 12.82 -16.07
CA GLY A 8 -10.08 12.03 -16.54
C GLY A 8 -10.58 10.63 -16.84
N GLN A 9 -10.95 10.41 -18.10
CA GLN A 9 -11.30 9.10 -18.63
C GLN A 9 -10.10 8.16 -18.46
N PHE A 10 -10.18 7.31 -17.45
CA PHE A 10 -9.45 6.07 -17.36
C PHE A 10 -10.50 5.03 -17.02
N GLU A 11 -10.71 4.07 -17.91
CA GLU A 11 -11.48 2.85 -17.61
C GLU A 11 -10.67 2.01 -16.61
N HIS A 12 -10.48 2.53 -15.41
CA HIS A 12 -10.05 1.75 -14.27
C HIS A 12 -11.34 1.29 -13.63
N THR A 13 -11.52 -0.01 -13.59
CA THR A 13 -12.50 -0.69 -12.76
C THR A 13 -12.15 -0.36 -11.31
N THR A 14 -12.47 0.85 -10.85
CA THR A 14 -12.53 1.18 -9.44
C THR A 14 -13.71 0.39 -8.93
N THR A 15 -13.45 -0.86 -8.55
CA THR A 15 -14.33 -1.61 -7.67
C THR A 15 -14.57 -0.70 -6.48
N GLN A 16 -15.75 -0.07 -6.45
CA GLN A 16 -16.19 0.75 -5.33
C GLN A 16 -16.41 -0.20 -4.16
N PHE A 17 -15.32 -0.47 -3.43
CA PHE A 17 -15.39 -1.19 -2.18
C PHE A 17 -16.17 -0.31 -1.20
N SER A 18 -17.12 -0.91 -0.48
CA SER A 18 -17.80 -0.22 0.60
C SER A 18 -16.77 0.17 1.66
N PRO A 19 -16.94 1.29 2.38
CA PRO A 19 -15.98 1.76 3.38
C PRO A 19 -15.68 0.71 4.47
N ASP A 20 -16.62 -0.20 4.75
CA ASP A 20 -16.40 -1.31 5.67
C ASP A 20 -15.40 -2.34 5.14
N ILE A 21 -15.41 -2.63 3.83
CA ILE A 21 -14.48 -3.56 3.19
C ILE A 21 -13.09 -2.93 3.07
N ASP A 22 -13.01 -1.63 2.77
CA ASP A 22 -11.74 -0.90 2.73
C ASP A 22 -11.01 -0.94 4.07
N ASN A 23 -11.75 -0.78 5.17
CA ASN A 23 -11.21 -0.90 6.51
C ASN A 23 -10.66 -2.31 6.76
N GLN A 24 -11.40 -3.36 6.40
CA GLN A 24 -10.97 -4.74 6.61
C GLN A 24 -9.69 -5.07 5.85
N LEU A 25 -9.60 -4.67 4.58
CA LEU A 25 -8.41 -4.89 3.74
C LEU A 25 -7.20 -4.12 4.27
N THR A 26 -7.42 -2.88 4.72
CA THR A 26 -6.39 -2.07 5.37
C THR A 26 -5.87 -2.75 6.63
N TRP A 27 -6.77 -3.25 7.49
CA TRP A 27 -6.38 -3.95 8.72
C TRP A 27 -5.63 -5.25 8.44
N GLN A 28 -6.05 -6.02 7.42
CA GLN A 28 -5.35 -7.23 7.02
C GLN A 28 -3.91 -6.93 6.57
N LEU A 29 -3.74 -5.91 5.72
CA LEU A 29 -2.41 -5.51 5.24
C LEU A 29 -1.54 -5.00 6.40
N LEU A 30 -2.09 -4.19 7.31
CA LEU A 30 -1.38 -3.68 8.49
C LEU A 30 -0.96 -4.80 9.44
N ASN A 31 -1.82 -5.79 9.68
CA ASN A 31 -1.47 -6.94 10.52
C ASN A 31 -0.38 -7.79 9.90
N TYR A 32 -0.51 -8.09 8.60
CA TYR A 32 0.53 -8.78 7.85
C TYR A 32 1.88 -8.02 7.93
N TRP A 33 1.85 -6.70 7.83
CA TRP A 33 3.05 -5.87 7.96
C TRP A 33 3.69 -5.90 9.33
N GLN A 34 2.89 -5.91 10.39
CA GLN A 34 3.40 -6.05 11.75
C GLN A 34 4.04 -7.42 11.99
N ASP A 35 3.48 -8.48 11.41
CA ASP A 35 4.04 -9.84 11.52
C ASP A 35 5.36 -9.97 10.73
N CYS A 36 5.37 -9.48 9.48
CA CYS A 36 6.50 -9.57 8.55
C CYS A 36 7.75 -8.79 9.05
N ARG A 37 7.56 -7.61 9.66
CA ARG A 37 8.69 -6.81 10.16
C ARG A 37 9.38 -7.45 11.38
N GLY A 38 8.63 -8.16 12.22
CA GLY A 38 9.10 -8.62 13.54
C GLY A 38 9.61 -7.46 14.39
N ASP A 39 10.84 -7.57 14.92
CA ASP A 39 11.48 -6.52 15.72
C ASP A 39 12.13 -5.40 14.88
N ARG A 40 12.10 -5.49 13.54
CA ARG A 40 12.74 -4.50 12.65
C ARG A 40 11.82 -3.30 12.40
N ASP A 41 12.39 -2.18 11.99
CA ASP A 41 11.60 -1.01 11.57
C ASP A 41 10.85 -1.23 10.25
N LEU A 42 11.48 -1.93 9.30
CA LEU A 42 10.91 -2.28 7.99
C LEU A 42 11.25 -3.73 7.62
N PRO A 43 10.32 -4.47 7.00
CA PRO A 43 10.64 -5.77 6.40
C PRO A 43 11.52 -5.59 5.16
N THR A 44 12.31 -6.60 4.83
CA THR A 44 13.04 -6.65 3.56
C THR A 44 12.16 -7.26 2.48
N LEU A 45 12.54 -7.06 1.21
CA LEU A 45 11.83 -7.67 0.08
C LEU A 45 11.69 -9.19 0.21
N SER A 46 12.70 -9.86 0.77
CA SER A 46 12.70 -11.32 0.94
C SER A 46 11.77 -11.81 2.04
N ASP A 47 11.31 -10.92 2.93
CA ASP A 47 10.35 -11.26 3.98
C ASP A 47 8.90 -11.22 3.48
N ILE A 48 8.67 -10.65 2.29
CA ILE A 48 7.32 -10.44 1.76
C ILE A 48 6.84 -11.71 1.05
N ASP A 49 5.82 -12.35 1.62
CA ASP A 49 5.06 -13.41 0.99
C ASP A 49 3.86 -12.83 0.22
N SER A 50 3.92 -12.89 -1.12
CA SER A 50 2.85 -12.45 -2.01
C SER A 50 1.58 -13.29 -1.89
N ASP A 51 1.71 -14.59 -1.58
CA ASP A 51 0.57 -15.49 -1.46
C ASP A 51 -0.23 -15.19 -0.18
N ALA A 52 0.46 -14.78 0.89
CA ALA A 52 -0.17 -14.38 2.16
C ALA A 52 -0.99 -13.07 2.03
N ILE A 53 -0.56 -12.14 1.18
CA ILE A 53 -1.29 -10.89 0.88
C ILE A 53 -2.49 -11.17 -0.06
N GLY A 54 -2.39 -12.23 -0.88
CA GLY A 54 -3.48 -12.74 -1.69
C GLY A 54 -3.93 -11.76 -2.78
N GLN A 55 -5.24 -11.51 -2.85
CA GLN A 55 -5.86 -10.72 -3.93
C GLN A 55 -5.43 -9.25 -3.96
N LEU A 56 -4.87 -8.74 -2.86
CA LEU A 56 -4.35 -7.37 -2.79
C LEU A 56 -2.99 -7.24 -3.47
N TRP A 57 -2.21 -8.32 -3.57
CA TRP A 57 -0.83 -8.27 -4.07
C TRP A 57 -0.67 -7.63 -5.45
N PRO A 58 -1.51 -7.92 -6.46
CA PRO A 58 -1.42 -7.27 -7.77
C PRO A 58 -1.66 -5.75 -7.74
N HIS A 59 -2.23 -5.24 -6.66
CA HIS A 59 -2.50 -3.82 -6.44
C HIS A 59 -1.47 -3.15 -5.51
N CYS A 60 -0.49 -3.92 -5.01
CA CYS A 60 0.59 -3.41 -4.17
C CYS A 60 1.80 -3.00 -5.02
N PHE A 61 2.59 -2.06 -4.50
CA PHE A 61 3.90 -1.73 -5.02
C PHE A 61 4.92 -1.70 -3.88
N ILE A 62 6.16 -2.05 -4.17
CA ILE A 62 7.23 -2.14 -3.18
C ILE A 62 8.07 -0.89 -3.24
N LEU A 63 8.23 -0.22 -2.11
CA LEU A 63 9.09 0.95 -1.96
C LEU A 63 10.45 0.52 -1.43
N ASP A 64 11.48 0.74 -2.23
CA ASP A 64 12.87 0.47 -1.84
C ASP A 64 13.51 1.74 -1.28
N THR A 65 13.79 1.73 0.03
CA THR A 65 14.39 2.87 0.73
C THR A 65 15.91 2.84 0.76
N ARG A 66 16.58 1.83 0.14
CA ARG A 66 18.04 1.71 0.12
C ARG A 66 18.74 2.92 -0.49
N ASN A 67 18.05 3.71 -1.31
CA ASN A 67 18.56 4.93 -1.94
C ASN A 67 17.86 6.22 -1.49
N ALA A 68 17.07 6.17 -0.41
CA ALA A 68 16.29 7.32 0.08
C ALA A 68 17.16 8.46 0.68
N HIS A 69 18.47 8.26 0.83
CA HIS A 69 19.40 9.32 1.25
C HIS A 69 19.60 10.43 0.21
N SER A 70 19.05 10.27 -1.01
CA SER A 70 19.16 11.26 -2.08
C SER A 70 17.85 12.04 -2.32
N PHE A 71 17.08 12.35 -1.27
CA PHE A 71 16.03 13.37 -1.37
C PHE A 71 16.60 14.74 -0.95
N PRO A 72 16.86 15.66 -1.88
CA PRO A 72 17.55 16.92 -1.60
C PRO A 72 16.65 18.03 -0.98
N TYR A 73 15.54 17.68 -0.34
CA TYR A 73 14.56 18.67 0.10
C TYR A 73 14.26 18.58 1.60
N PHE A 74 15.20 19.06 2.41
CA PHE A 74 14.93 19.78 3.66
C PHE A 74 16.11 20.72 3.96
N HIS A 75 16.11 21.90 3.35
CA HIS A 75 16.86 23.08 3.78
C HIS A 75 15.94 24.29 3.72
#